data_AF-A0A7G6VRT8-F1
#
_entry.id   AF-A0A7G6VRT8-F1
#
_cell.length_a   1.000
_cell.length_b   1.000
_cell.length_c   1.000
_cell.angle_alpha   90.00
_cell.angle_beta   90.00
_cell.angle_gamma   90.00
#
_symmetry.space_group_name_H-M   'P 1'
#
loop_
_entity.id
_entity.type
_entity.pdbx_description
1 polymer ?
#
loop_
_entity_poly.entity_id
_entity_poly.type
_entity_poly.pdbx_seq_one_letter_code
_entity_poly.pdbx_strand_id
1 'polypeptide(L)' 'MGRIKLDKITDFARRGYDAKVVCGACGNATHWNAVELAMELQRRKKPLRVEAVEPLMKCSACGKRRAVIQPVEQF' A
#
# COMPACT_ATOMS: atom_id res chain seq x y z
N MET A 1 -0.73 -13.50 -22.43
CA MET A 1 0.03 -13.71 -21.18
C MET A 1 -0.04 -12.43 -20.34
N GLY A 2 -1.09 -12.29 -19.53
CA GLY A 2 -1.26 -11.10 -18.70
C GLY A 2 -0.31 -11.16 -17.51
N ARG A 3 0.79 -10.40 -17.56
CA ARG A 3 1.58 -10.10 -16.36
C ARG A 3 0.61 -9.44 -15.38
N ILE A 4 0.19 -10.16 -14.34
CA ILE A 4 -0.53 -9.56 -13.22
C ILE A 4 0.51 -8.71 -12.50
N LYS A 5 0.77 -7.51 -13.03
CA LYS A 5 1.40 -6.46 -12.26
C LYS A 5 0.45 -6.20 -11.10
N LEU A 6 0.95 -6.39 -9.90
CA LEU A 6 0.26 -6.01 -8.66
C LEU A 6 0.25 -4.46 -8.55
N ASP A 7 -0.29 -3.78 -9.55
CA ASP A 7 -0.37 -2.32 -9.58
C ASP A 7 -1.47 -1.81 -8.65
N LYS A 8 -2.33 -2.70 -8.14
CA LYS A 8 -3.50 -2.35 -7.31
C LYS A 8 -3.45 -3.04 -5.96
N ILE A 9 -3.81 -2.30 -4.91
CA ILE A 9 -3.94 -2.82 -3.54
C ILE A 9 -4.95 -3.98 -3.47
N THR A 10 -5.98 -3.95 -4.32
CA THR A 10 -6.97 -5.04 -4.41
C THR A 10 -6.39 -6.36 -4.91
N ASP A 11 -5.27 -6.34 -5.65
CA ASP A 11 -4.61 -7.57 -6.12
C ASP A 11 -3.84 -8.24 -4.96
N PHE A 12 -3.25 -7.45 -4.07
CA PHE A 12 -2.70 -7.93 -2.79
C PHE A 12 -3.78 -8.65 -1.97
N ALA A 13 -4.93 -8.00 -1.79
CA ALA A 13 -6.07 -8.55 -1.06
C ALA A 13 -6.61 -9.85 -1.70
N ARG A 14 -6.75 -9.88 -3.03
CA ARG A 14 -7.25 -11.07 -3.75
C ARG A 14 -6.33 -12.29 -3.60
N ARG A 15 -5.03 -12.06 -3.42
CA ARG A 15 -4.03 -13.11 -3.28
C ARG A 15 -3.73 -13.46 -1.82
N GLY A 16 -4.36 -12.78 -0.85
CA GLY A 16 -4.11 -13.00 0.57
C GLY A 16 -2.78 -12.44 1.06
N TYR A 17 -2.19 -11.47 0.35
CA TYR A 17 -1.00 -10.76 0.80
C TYR A 17 -1.41 -9.54 1.62
N ASP A 18 -0.64 -9.25 2.65
CA ASP A 18 -0.70 -7.98 3.36
C ASP A 18 0.11 -6.90 2.62
N ALA A 19 -0.18 -5.64 2.95
CA ALA A 19 0.51 -4.47 2.41
C ALA A 19 1.49 -3.90 3.44
N LYS A 20 2.79 -4.06 3.18
CA LYS A 20 3.85 -3.39 3.94
C LYS A 20 4.11 -2.02 3.35
N VAL A 21 3.82 -0.98 4.12
CA VAL A 21 4.03 0.42 3.75
C VAL A 21 5.31 0.91 4.40
N VAL A 22 6.34 1.21 3.62
CA VAL A 22 7.64 1.69 4.10
C VAL A 22 7.84 3.14 3.69
N CYS A 23 8.21 4.01 4.61
CA CYS A 23 8.61 5.37 4.26
C CYS A 23 9.99 5.35 3.60
N GLY A 24 10.05 5.75 2.33
CA GLY A 24 11.31 5.88 1.58
C GLY A 24 12.21 7.03 2.03
N ALA A 25 11.84 7.79 3.07
CA ALA A 25 12.66 8.87 3.62
C ALA A 25 13.29 8.53 4.97
N CYS A 26 12.52 7.94 5.90
CA CYS A 26 13.03 7.59 7.23
C CYS A 26 13.11 6.07 7.48
N GLY A 27 12.67 5.24 6.54
CA GLY A 27 12.67 3.78 6.69
C GLY A 27 11.54 3.23 7.56
N ASN A 28 10.66 4.07 8.11
CA ASN A 28 9.56 3.60 8.96
C ASN A 28 8.62 2.69 8.19
N ALA A 29 8.50 1.43 8.61
CA ALA A 29 7.61 0.44 8.02
C ALA A 29 6.35 0.23 8.87
N THR A 30 5.22 0.01 8.22
CA THR A 30 3.96 -0.33 8.87
C THR A 30 3.28 -1.42 8.06
N HIS A 31 2.82 -2.47 8.73
CA HIS A 31 2.06 -3.54 8.10
C HIS A 31 0.57 -3.22 8.18
N TRP A 32 -0.09 -3.33 7.03
CA TRP A 32 -1.52 -3.15 6.88
C TRP A 32 -2.10 -4.38 6.23
N ASN A 33 -3.26 -4.81 6.70
CA ASN A 33 -4.03 -5.78 5.95
C ASN A 33 -4.45 -5.15 4.61
N ALA A 34 -4.23 -5.85 3.49
CA ALA A 34 -4.51 -5.29 2.18
C ALA A 34 -6.01 -5.02 1.94
N VAL A 35 -6.89 -5.80 2.56
CA VAL A 35 -8.35 -5.60 2.50
C VAL A 35 -8.72 -4.31 3.24
N GLU A 36 -8.24 -4.16 4.47
CA GLU A 36 -8.47 -2.96 5.29
C GLU A 36 -7.93 -1.71 4.59
N LEU A 37 -6.73 -1.81 4.01
CA LEU A 37 -6.11 -0.71 3.27
C LEU A 37 -6.91 -0.35 2.02
N ALA A 38 -7.39 -1.35 1.25
CA ALA A 38 -8.25 -1.10 0.10
C ALA A 38 -9.57 -0.44 0.51
N MET A 39 -10.21 -0.92 1.59
CA MET A 39 -11.43 -0.32 2.12
C MET A 39 -11.21 1.11 2.60
N GLU A 40 -10.11 1.40 3.30
CA GLU A 40 -9.80 2.75 3.76
C GLU A 40 -9.58 3.70 2.57
N LEU A 41 -8.81 3.27 1.56
CA LEU A 41 -8.58 4.06 0.35
C LEU A 41 -9.89 4.32 -0.41
N GLN A 42 -10.74 3.30 -0.55
CA GLN A 42 -12.06 3.44 -1.18
C GLN A 42 -12.96 4.40 -0.38
N ARG A 43 -12.97 4.29 0.95
CA ARG A 43 -13.73 5.19 1.84
C ARG A 43 -13.26 6.64 1.73
N ARG A 44 -11.95 6.86 1.57
CA ARG A 44 -11.36 8.19 1.35
C ARG A 44 -11.43 8.66 -0.12
N LYS A 45 -12.12 7.92 -1.00
CA LYS A 45 -12.16 8.15 -2.46
C LYS A 45 -10.77 8.31 -3.08
N LYS A 46 -9.77 7.63 -2.51
CA LYS A 46 -8.40 7.60 -3.03
C LYS A 46 -8.26 6.53 -4.10
N PRO A 47 -7.32 6.70 -5.04
CA PRO A 47 -7.03 5.66 -6.02
C PRO A 47 -6.56 4.38 -5.31
N LEU A 48 -6.94 3.23 -5.84
CA LEU A 48 -6.49 1.92 -5.37
C LEU A 48 -5.19 1.46 -6.04
N ARG A 49 -4.63 2.29 -6.92
CA ARG A 49 -3.35 2.03 -7.61
C ARG A 49 -2.19 2.38 -6.69
N VAL A 50 -1.25 1.45 -6.52
CA VAL A 50 -0.08 1.60 -5.65
C VAL A 50 0.70 2.87 -5.98
N GLU A 51 1.08 3.05 -7.24
CA GLU A 51 1.84 4.22 -7.71
C GLU A 51 1.15 5.56 -7.43
N ALA A 52 -0.18 5.57 -7.35
CA ALA A 52 -0.96 6.77 -7.05
C ALA A 52 -1.11 6.99 -5.53
N VAL A 53 -1.07 5.92 -4.73
CA VAL A 53 -1.19 5.97 -3.26
C VAL A 53 0.13 6.33 -2.59
N GLU A 54 1.24 5.77 -3.08
CA GLU A 54 2.60 5.98 -2.58
C GLU A 54 2.97 7.46 -2.34
N PRO A 55 2.75 8.40 -3.29
CA PRO A 55 3.02 9.82 -3.08
C PRO A 55 1.95 10.53 -2.23
N LEU A 56 0.77 9.94 -2.07
CA LEU A 56 -0.32 10.51 -1.25
C LEU A 56 -0.22 10.12 0.23
N MET A 57 0.54 9.08 0.54
CA MET A 57 0.77 8.63 1.90
C MET A 57 1.82 9.50 2.59
N LYS A 58 1.41 10.08 3.71
CA LYS A 58 2.28 10.85 4.60
C LYS A 58 2.77 9.93 5.72
N CYS A 59 4.07 9.89 5.93
CA CYS A 59 4.64 9.19 7.07
C CYS A 59 4.29 9.93 8.37
N SER A 60 3.69 9.24 9.34
CA SER A 60 3.39 9.83 10.65
C SER A 60 4.65 10.15 11.46
N ALA A 61 5.76 9.44 11.23
CA ALA A 61 7.01 9.63 11.96
C ALA A 61 7.80 10.86 11.48
N CYS A 62 8.01 11.00 10.17
CA CYS A 62 8.84 12.08 9.61
C CYS A 62 8.06 13.16 8.85
N GLY A 63 6.76 12.98 8.62
CA GLY A 63 5.90 13.93 7.92
C GLY A 63 6.12 14.01 6.39
N LYS A 64 7.11 13.32 5.83
CA LYS A 64 7.38 13.30 4.38
C LYS A 64 6.39 12.40 3.62
N ARG A 65 6.16 12.73 2.36
CA ARG A 65 5.28 12.02 1.42
C ARG A 65 6.13 11.24 0.43
N ARG A 66 6.39 9.97 0.75
CA ARG A 66 7.11 9.01 -0.08
C ARG A 66 6.99 7.63 0.55
N ALA A 67 5.80 7.05 0.51
CA ALA A 67 5.64 5.67 0.93
C ALA A 67 6.02 4.73 -0.22
N VAL A 68 6.48 3.54 0.13
CA VAL A 68 6.74 2.41 -0.77
C VAL A 68 5.87 1.27 -0.29
N ILE A 69 4.97 0.77 -1.13
CA ILE A 69 4.06 -0.31 -0.75
C ILE A 69 4.57 -1.62 -1.34
N GLN A 70 4.80 -2.60 -0.49
CA GLN A 70 5.28 -3.93 -0.88
C GLN A 70 4.28 -4.99 -0.43
N PRO A 71 3.97 -5.99 -1.29
CA PRO A 71 3.25 -7.18 -0.84
C PRO A 71 4.12 -7.97 0.13
N VAL A 72 3.54 -8.39 1.24
CA VAL A 72 4.16 -9.35 2.17
C VAL A 72 3.18 -10.48 2.46
N GLU A 73 3.69 -11.68 2.63
CA GLU A 73 2.86 -12.85 2.94
C GLU A 73 2.24 -12.69 4.34
N GLN A 74 0.96 -13.05 4.49
CA GLN A 74 0.33 -13.20 5.79
C GLN A 74 0.97 -14.38 6.51
N PHE A 75 1.57 -14.14 7.68
CA PHE A 75 2.06 -15.17 8.59
C PHE A 75 0.96 -15.64 9.54
#